data_AF-A0A0P0NIZ8-F1
#
_entry.id   AF-A0A0P0NIZ8-F1
#
_cell.length_a   1.000
_cell.length_b   1.000
_cell.length_c   1.000
_cell.angle_alpha   90.00
_cell.angle_beta   90.00
_cell.angle_gamma   90.00
#
_symmetry.space_group_name_H-M   'P 1'
#
loop_
_entity.id
_entity.type
_entity.pdbx_description
1 polymer ?
#
loop_
_entity_poly.entity_id
_entity_poly.type
_entity_poly.pdbx_seq_one_letter_code
_entity_poly.pdbx_strand_id
1 'polypeptide(L)'
;MKIKNGEAVYERDSVLFDKKIYPYSVITALLYAAINCNNSLNVIDFGGSLGSDLPPKLYFGLFGLKGGRHNYYRNRNNMNKLDFYTGYHQFYIADKGAAEIDSEKFWTDTANTSRLAIANGIVGVYTGSYGHIIAKLIVTDGPSNTSLENYDHVVEGGLEVKSGVLNILDCPLSTLVSEIEIKPGLYRVRIYSSNLESTYQNEDEADDFYRIEIWPGTTTDVKLLKEYKGY
;
A
#
# COMPACT_ATOMS: atom_id res chain seq x y z
N MET A 1 31.16 -29.29 -12.01
CA MET A 1 29.71 -29.18 -11.71
C MET A 1 29.00 -30.21 -12.59
N LYS A 2 28.25 -31.14 -12.00
CA LYS A 2 27.75 -32.36 -12.70
C LYS A 2 26.86 -32.04 -13.92
N ILE A 3 26.11 -30.95 -13.88
CA ILE A 3 25.34 -30.45 -15.06
C ILE A 3 26.27 -30.08 -16.22
N LYS A 4 27.34 -29.31 -15.96
CA LYS A 4 28.27 -28.84 -17.00
C LYS A 4 29.03 -29.99 -17.68
N ASN A 5 29.19 -31.10 -16.97
CA ASN A 5 29.82 -32.32 -17.49
C ASN A 5 28.81 -33.28 -18.15
N GLY A 6 27.52 -32.96 -18.19
CA GLY A 6 26.47 -33.82 -18.74
C GLY A 6 26.06 -35.00 -17.85
N GLU A 7 26.51 -35.03 -16.59
CA GLU A 7 26.26 -36.10 -15.61
C GLU A 7 24.91 -35.92 -14.87
N ALA A 8 24.21 -34.79 -15.06
CA ALA A 8 22.91 -34.51 -14.47
C ALA A 8 22.05 -33.59 -15.34
N VAL A 9 20.72 -33.79 -15.32
CA VAL A 9 19.75 -33.04 -16.14
C VAL A 9 19.38 -31.68 -15.51
N TYR A 10 19.31 -31.63 -14.18
CA TYR A 10 18.91 -30.44 -13.42
C TYR A 10 19.43 -30.54 -11.97
N GLU A 11 19.70 -29.40 -11.34
CA GLU A 11 20.18 -29.29 -9.96
C GLU A 11 19.48 -28.10 -9.29
N ARG A 12 19.03 -28.30 -8.05
CA ARG A 12 18.51 -27.24 -7.17
C ARG A 12 19.02 -27.48 -5.76
N ASP A 13 19.58 -26.47 -5.12
CA ASP A 13 20.10 -26.53 -3.74
C ASP A 13 21.00 -27.76 -3.50
N SER A 14 21.91 -28.05 -4.43
CA SER A 14 22.81 -29.21 -4.42
C SER A 14 22.15 -30.59 -4.56
N VAL A 15 20.84 -30.65 -4.87
CA VAL A 15 20.09 -31.87 -5.16
C VAL A 15 19.93 -32.04 -6.67
N LEU A 16 20.27 -33.23 -7.18
CA LEU A 16 20.11 -33.58 -8.59
C LEU A 16 18.72 -34.13 -8.88
N PHE A 17 18.16 -33.77 -10.03
CA PHE A 17 16.87 -34.28 -10.50
C PHE A 17 17.01 -34.86 -11.91
N ASP A 18 16.31 -35.97 -12.14
CA ASP A 18 16.30 -36.65 -13.45
C ASP A 18 15.41 -35.95 -14.49
N LYS A 19 14.58 -35.00 -14.05
CA LYS A 19 13.70 -34.19 -14.89
C LYS A 19 13.79 -32.72 -14.52
N LYS A 20 13.69 -31.84 -15.52
CA LYS A 20 13.55 -30.40 -15.28
C LYS A 20 12.21 -30.13 -14.60
N ILE A 21 12.25 -29.51 -13.43
CA ILE A 21 11.07 -29.06 -12.71
C ILE A 21 10.98 -27.55 -12.88
N TYR A 22 9.98 -27.09 -13.62
CA TYR A 22 9.75 -25.67 -13.85
C TYR A 22 8.83 -25.09 -12.77
N PRO A 23 9.18 -23.95 -12.16
CA PRO A 23 8.29 -23.25 -11.24
C PRO A 23 7.23 -22.47 -12.04
N TYR A 24 6.19 -23.16 -12.50
CA TYR A 24 5.16 -22.58 -13.38
C TYR A 24 4.49 -21.33 -12.81
N SER A 25 4.26 -21.28 -11.49
CA SER A 25 3.69 -20.10 -10.82
C SER A 25 4.58 -18.88 -10.98
N VAL A 26 5.89 -19.03 -10.75
CA VAL A 26 6.89 -17.99 -10.93
C VAL A 26 6.93 -17.53 -12.39
N ILE A 27 7.04 -18.47 -13.32
CA ILE A 27 7.13 -18.17 -14.75
C ILE A 27 5.87 -17.41 -15.22
N THR A 28 4.69 -17.82 -14.75
CA THR A 28 3.43 -17.18 -15.09
C THR A 28 3.34 -15.77 -14.51
N ALA A 29 3.78 -15.56 -13.26
CA ALA A 29 3.81 -14.24 -12.64
C ALA A 29 4.78 -13.28 -13.35
N LEU A 30 5.97 -13.76 -13.72
CA LEU A 30 6.95 -12.98 -14.49
C LEU A 30 6.42 -12.65 -15.89
N LEU A 31 5.78 -13.61 -16.57
CA LEU A 31 5.17 -13.39 -17.87
C LEU A 31 4.03 -12.36 -17.80
N TYR A 32 3.17 -12.46 -16.78
CA TYR A 32 2.12 -11.49 -16.52
C TYR A 32 2.69 -10.10 -16.27
N ALA A 33 3.73 -9.98 -15.43
CA ALA A 33 4.41 -8.71 -15.17
C ALA A 33 4.99 -8.10 -16.46
N ALA A 34 5.64 -8.93 -17.30
CA ALA A 34 6.19 -8.49 -18.58
C ALA A 34 5.10 -7.94 -19.51
N ILE A 35 3.97 -8.65 -19.65
CA ILE A 35 2.84 -8.21 -20.49
C ILE A 35 2.32 -6.84 -20.03
N ASN A 36 2.18 -6.65 -18.72
CA ASN A 36 1.72 -5.39 -18.15
C ASN A 36 2.76 -4.26 -18.23
N CYS A 37 4.02 -4.59 -18.50
CA CYS A 37 5.12 -3.65 -18.67
C CYS A 37 5.58 -3.54 -20.13
N ASN A 38 4.64 -3.55 -21.09
CA ASN A 38 4.92 -3.47 -22.53
C ASN A 38 5.91 -4.53 -23.04
N ASN A 39 5.77 -5.78 -22.56
CA ASN A 39 6.68 -6.90 -22.83
C ASN A 39 8.13 -6.66 -22.41
N SER A 40 8.37 -5.74 -21.47
CA SER A 40 9.69 -5.47 -20.91
C SER A 40 9.73 -5.89 -19.44
N LEU A 41 10.69 -6.73 -19.06
CA LEU A 41 10.87 -7.17 -17.68
C LEU A 41 12.37 -7.15 -17.33
N ASN A 42 12.73 -6.36 -16.31
CA ASN A 42 14.07 -6.35 -15.74
C ASN A 42 14.01 -7.01 -14.35
N VAL A 43 14.58 -8.20 -14.24
CA VAL A 43 14.68 -8.93 -12.96
C VAL A 43 16.06 -8.66 -12.37
N ILE A 44 16.11 -8.04 -11.18
CA ILE A 44 17.36 -7.68 -10.51
C ILE A 44 17.88 -8.85 -9.68
N ASP A 45 17.01 -9.54 -8.96
CA ASP A 45 17.32 -10.72 -8.17
C ASP A 45 16.08 -11.64 -8.07
N PHE A 46 16.32 -12.94 -7.95
CA PHE A 46 15.28 -13.95 -7.74
C PHE A 46 15.86 -15.10 -6.91
N GLY A 47 15.54 -15.11 -5.61
CA GLY A 47 15.98 -16.16 -4.69
C GLY A 47 15.38 -16.03 -3.29
N GLY A 48 15.20 -17.16 -2.61
CA GLY A 48 14.90 -17.21 -1.17
C GLY A 48 16.19 -17.44 -0.38
N SER A 49 16.27 -16.88 0.84
CA SER A 49 17.39 -17.12 1.75
C SER A 49 17.56 -18.62 2.04
N LEU A 50 18.81 -19.08 2.03
CA LEU A 50 19.23 -20.46 2.28
C LEU A 50 18.56 -21.03 3.56
N GLY A 51 17.76 -22.09 3.40
CA GLY A 51 17.44 -23.01 4.50
C GLY A 51 16.05 -22.96 5.14
N SER A 52 15.00 -22.52 4.45
CA SER A 52 13.62 -22.71 4.95
C SER A 52 12.79 -23.53 3.96
N ASP A 53 12.13 -24.58 4.45
CA ASP A 53 11.18 -25.45 3.72
C ASP A 53 9.86 -24.73 3.34
N LEU A 54 9.89 -23.40 3.20
CA LEU A 54 8.76 -22.58 2.79
C LEU A 54 8.70 -22.48 1.25
N PRO A 55 7.50 -22.50 0.63
CA PRO A 55 7.40 -22.20 -0.79
C PRO A 55 7.98 -20.79 -1.05
N PRO A 56 8.66 -20.57 -2.19
CA PRO A 56 9.36 -19.32 -2.45
C PRO A 56 8.39 -18.13 -2.39
N LYS A 57 8.58 -17.25 -1.41
CA LYS A 57 7.91 -15.94 -1.37
C LYS A 57 8.48 -15.08 -2.50
N LEU A 58 7.68 -14.76 -3.52
CA LEU A 58 8.09 -13.81 -4.55
C LEU A 58 7.97 -12.38 -3.98
N TYR A 59 9.11 -11.74 -3.76
CA TYR A 59 9.16 -10.29 -3.64
C TYR A 59 9.26 -9.67 -5.04
N PHE A 60 8.24 -8.92 -5.48
CA PHE A 60 8.34 -8.08 -6.67
C PHE A 60 8.77 -6.67 -6.26
N GLY A 61 10.05 -6.35 -6.44
CA GLY A 61 10.53 -4.96 -6.43
C GLY A 61 10.55 -4.42 -7.86
N LEU A 62 9.52 -3.67 -8.27
CA LEU A 62 9.53 -2.96 -9.55
C LEU A 62 10.30 -1.64 -9.38
N PHE A 63 11.57 -1.60 -9.77
CA PHE A 63 12.27 -0.33 -10.00
C PHE A 63 13.05 -0.35 -11.30
N GLY A 64 12.70 0.59 -12.18
CA GLY A 64 13.33 0.77 -13.48
C GLY A 64 12.80 2.01 -14.20
N LEU A 65 13.14 3.19 -13.67
CA LEU A 65 13.03 4.47 -14.39
C LEU A 65 13.85 4.41 -15.69
N LYS A 66 13.21 4.71 -16.83
CA LYS A 66 13.70 5.71 -17.80
C LYS A 66 12.63 6.06 -18.85
N GLY A 67 12.21 7.31 -18.80
CA GLY A 67 12.01 8.14 -19.99
C GLY A 67 10.78 7.88 -20.84
N GLY A 68 9.64 8.45 -20.44
CA GLY A 68 8.49 8.63 -21.33
C GLY A 68 7.49 9.60 -20.71
N ARG A 69 7.57 10.88 -21.10
CA ARG A 69 6.47 11.83 -20.88
C ARG A 69 5.23 11.25 -21.54
N HIS A 70 4.24 10.85 -20.76
CA HIS A 70 2.87 10.71 -21.25
C HIS A 70 1.93 11.39 -20.26
N ASN A 71 1.58 12.63 -20.63
CA ASN A 71 0.45 13.35 -20.07
C ASN A 71 -0.81 12.51 -20.30
N TYR A 72 -1.41 12.00 -19.23
CA TYR A 72 -2.81 11.61 -19.25
C TYR A 72 -3.60 12.67 -18.47
N TYR A 73 -3.94 13.77 -19.14
CA TYR A 73 -5.10 14.55 -18.70
C TYR A 73 -6.34 13.73 -19.02
N ARG A 74 -6.94 13.12 -17.99
CA ARG A 74 -8.32 12.65 -18.08
C ARG A 74 -9.04 12.83 -16.75
N ASN A 75 -9.70 13.99 -16.63
CA ASN A 75 -10.74 14.22 -15.66
C ASN A 75 -11.91 13.26 -15.93
N ARG A 76 -12.06 12.20 -15.12
CA ARG A 76 -13.28 11.36 -14.97
C ARG A 76 -13.22 10.64 -13.62
N ASN A 77 -14.11 11.00 -12.69
CA ASN A 77 -14.44 10.28 -11.45
C ASN A 77 -13.24 9.58 -10.78
N ASN A 78 -12.47 10.32 -9.98
CA ASN A 78 -11.23 9.89 -9.32
C ASN A 78 -11.47 8.77 -8.28
N MET A 79 -11.73 7.55 -8.72
CA MET A 79 -11.69 6.34 -7.90
C MET A 79 -10.42 5.57 -8.22
N ASN A 80 -9.46 5.59 -7.29
CA ASN A 80 -8.22 4.82 -7.41
C ASN A 80 -8.30 3.61 -6.46
N LYS A 81 -8.18 2.41 -7.01
CA LYS A 81 -7.98 1.20 -6.21
C LYS A 81 -6.50 1.13 -5.82
N LEU A 82 -6.25 0.90 -4.54
CA LEU A 82 -4.93 0.70 -3.96
C LEU A 82 -4.83 -0.74 -3.47
N ASP A 83 -3.69 -1.35 -3.74
CA ASP A 83 -3.39 -2.75 -3.47
C ASP A 83 -1.87 -2.83 -3.25
N PHE A 84 -1.46 -2.85 -1.98
CA PHE A 84 -0.06 -2.66 -1.60
C PHE A 84 0.25 -3.32 -0.25
N TYR A 85 1.53 -3.44 0.07
CA TYR A 85 2.00 -3.95 1.36
C TYR A 85 2.55 -2.80 2.20
N THR A 86 2.27 -2.83 3.50
CA THR A 86 2.78 -1.86 4.47
C THR A 86 3.03 -2.52 5.83
N GLY A 87 4.08 -2.12 6.52
CA GLY A 87 4.41 -2.60 7.85
C GLY A 87 3.86 -1.73 8.97
N TYR A 88 4.07 -2.17 10.21
CA TYR A 88 3.79 -1.42 11.44
C TYR A 88 2.35 -0.89 11.57
N HIS A 89 1.38 -1.62 11.01
CA HIS A 89 -0.04 -1.24 11.02
C HIS A 89 -0.30 0.20 10.54
N GLN A 90 0.46 0.68 9.56
CA GLN A 90 0.31 2.07 9.12
C GLN A 90 0.66 2.30 7.67
N PHE A 91 0.02 3.29 7.06
CA PHE A 91 0.45 3.94 5.83
C PHE A 91 0.21 5.44 5.93
N TYR A 92 0.76 6.22 5.00
CA TYR A 92 0.69 7.68 5.05
C TYR A 92 0.02 8.29 3.82
N ILE A 93 -0.69 9.39 4.06
CA ILE A 93 -1.21 10.29 3.04
C ILE A 93 -0.49 11.63 3.24
N ALA A 94 0.33 12.04 2.29
CA ALA A 94 1.27 13.14 2.47
C ALA A 94 1.27 14.11 1.29
N ASP A 95 1.40 15.40 1.58
CA ASP A 95 1.86 16.38 0.60
C ASP A 95 3.25 15.99 0.09
N LYS A 96 3.48 16.11 -1.21
CA LYS A 96 4.78 15.79 -1.80
C LYS A 96 5.86 16.70 -1.21
N GLY A 97 6.86 16.08 -0.57
CA GLY A 97 7.92 16.81 0.13
C GLY A 97 7.58 17.21 1.56
N ALA A 98 6.51 16.65 2.14
CA ALA A 98 6.26 16.71 3.58
C ALA A 98 7.51 16.24 4.35
N ALA A 99 7.75 16.88 5.50
CA ALA A 99 8.89 16.56 6.34
C ALA A 99 8.78 15.13 6.91
N GLU A 100 9.94 14.51 7.15
CA GLU A 100 10.00 13.27 7.92
C GLU A 100 9.37 13.47 9.30
N ILE A 101 8.67 12.45 9.78
CA ILE A 101 7.96 12.51 11.05
C ILE A 101 8.73 11.75 12.12
N ASP A 102 8.86 12.36 13.29
CA ASP A 102 9.25 11.68 14.52
C ASP A 102 8.09 10.78 14.99
N SER A 103 8.24 9.46 14.79
CA SER A 103 7.17 8.48 15.02
C SER A 103 6.64 8.49 16.46
N GLU A 104 7.50 8.74 17.45
CA GLU A 104 7.10 8.76 18.87
C GLU A 104 6.17 9.93 19.18
N LYS A 105 6.37 11.07 18.50
CA LYS A 105 5.50 12.25 18.67
C LYS A 105 4.28 12.20 17.76
N PHE A 106 4.34 11.40 16.71
CA PHE A 106 3.26 11.28 15.74
C PHE A 106 2.11 10.41 16.27
N TRP A 107 2.45 9.25 16.84
CA TRP A 107 1.48 8.29 17.37
C TRP A 107 1.24 8.50 18.86
N THR A 108 0.51 9.56 19.18
CA THR A 108 -0.01 9.81 20.54
C THR A 108 -1.13 8.83 20.90
N ASP A 109 -1.47 8.72 22.20
CA ASP A 109 -2.62 7.90 22.64
C ASP A 109 -3.92 8.26 21.91
N THR A 110 -4.16 9.56 21.66
CA THR A 110 -5.33 10.00 20.90
C THR A 110 -5.26 9.56 19.44
N ALA A 111 -4.07 9.60 18.83
CA ALA A 111 -3.88 9.15 17.45
C ALA A 111 -4.05 7.63 17.32
N ASN A 112 -3.55 6.85 18.30
CA ASN A 112 -3.75 5.40 18.36
C ASN A 112 -5.24 5.06 18.51
N THR A 113 -5.95 5.68 19.46
CA THR A 113 -7.38 5.41 19.68
C THR A 113 -8.25 5.82 18.48
N SER A 114 -7.97 6.98 17.88
CA SER A 114 -8.70 7.45 16.70
C SER A 114 -8.23 6.80 15.40
N ARG A 115 -7.19 5.97 15.43
CA ARG A 115 -6.56 5.34 14.26
C ARG A 115 -6.11 6.34 13.19
N LEU A 116 -5.82 7.58 13.59
CA LEU A 116 -5.46 8.68 12.70
C LEU A 116 -4.47 9.63 13.39
N ALA A 117 -3.26 9.72 12.84
CA ALA A 117 -2.26 10.69 13.24
C ALA A 117 -2.21 11.85 12.23
N ILE A 118 -2.04 13.09 12.71
CA ILE A 118 -1.98 14.28 11.86
C ILE A 118 -0.77 15.12 12.23
N ALA A 119 -0.01 15.51 11.21
CA ALA A 119 1.05 16.50 11.30
C ALA A 119 1.01 17.41 10.06
N ASN A 120 1.94 18.37 10.00
CA ASN A 120 1.98 19.35 8.92
C ASN A 120 2.24 18.67 7.57
N GLY A 121 1.21 18.62 6.72
CA GLY A 121 1.27 18.03 5.39
C GLY A 121 1.27 16.51 5.35
N ILE A 122 0.96 15.82 6.45
CA ILE A 122 0.95 14.35 6.47
C ILE A 122 -0.06 13.79 7.47
N VAL A 123 -0.75 12.73 7.05
CA VAL A 123 -1.72 11.98 7.84
C VAL A 123 -1.26 10.52 7.88
N GLY A 124 -1.16 9.95 9.07
CA GLY A 124 -0.92 8.53 9.30
C GLY A 124 -2.23 7.81 9.53
N VAL A 125 -2.44 6.71 8.83
CA VAL A 125 -3.64 5.87 8.95
C VAL A 125 -3.24 4.58 9.63
N TYR A 126 -3.90 4.24 10.75
CA TYR A 126 -3.64 3.00 11.47
C TYR A 126 -4.49 1.87 10.89
N THR A 127 -3.84 0.83 10.38
CA THR A 127 -4.48 -0.34 9.77
C THR A 127 -4.69 -1.46 10.79
N GLY A 128 -5.67 -2.32 10.54
CA GLY A 128 -5.83 -3.58 11.24
C GLY A 128 -4.72 -4.54 10.82
N SER A 129 -4.54 -4.77 9.52
CA SER A 129 -3.51 -5.67 9.00
C SER A 129 -2.10 -5.14 9.16
N TYR A 130 -1.16 -6.07 9.37
CA TYR A 130 0.27 -5.85 9.23
C TYR A 130 0.68 -6.50 7.90
N GLY A 131 0.72 -5.74 6.82
CA GLY A 131 1.08 -6.29 5.51
C GLY A 131 0.15 -5.82 4.42
N HIS A 132 -0.62 -6.75 3.83
CA HIS A 132 -1.42 -6.47 2.64
C HIS A 132 -2.60 -5.55 2.96
N ILE A 133 -2.75 -4.47 2.17
CA ILE A 133 -3.83 -3.49 2.31
C ILE A 133 -4.54 -3.32 0.98
N ILE A 134 -5.86 -3.48 1.02
CA ILE A 134 -6.76 -3.07 -0.06
C ILE A 134 -7.48 -1.79 0.34
N ALA A 135 -7.30 -0.75 -0.47
CA ALA A 135 -7.97 0.53 -0.23
C ALA A 135 -8.59 1.11 -1.50
N LYS A 136 -9.53 2.04 -1.30
CA LYS A 136 -10.16 2.82 -2.35
C LYS A 136 -10.06 4.28 -2.00
N LEU A 137 -9.33 5.03 -2.83
CA LEU A 137 -9.19 6.47 -2.72
C LEU A 137 -10.18 7.20 -3.62
N ILE A 138 -10.82 8.22 -3.06
CA ILE A 138 -11.81 9.06 -3.74
C ILE A 138 -11.55 10.52 -3.40
N VAL A 139 -11.40 11.35 -4.43
CA VAL A 139 -11.34 12.82 -4.28
C VAL A 139 -12.65 13.43 -4.75
N THR A 140 -13.26 14.26 -3.93
CA THR A 140 -14.57 14.89 -4.17
C THR A 140 -14.53 16.39 -3.90
N ASP A 141 -15.54 17.12 -4.39
CA ASP A 141 -15.69 18.57 -4.14
C ASP A 141 -16.25 18.88 -2.74
N GLY A 142 -16.73 17.87 -2.02
CA GLY A 142 -17.31 17.98 -0.68
C GLY A 142 -17.55 16.60 -0.05
N PRO A 143 -17.95 16.53 1.22
CA PRO A 143 -18.13 15.28 1.92
C PRO A 143 -19.28 14.46 1.30
N SER A 144 -19.03 13.20 0.96
CA SER A 144 -20.09 12.28 0.54
C SER A 144 -21.03 11.96 1.69
N ASN A 145 -22.32 11.75 1.35
CA ASN A 145 -23.34 11.25 2.27
C ASN A 145 -23.32 9.71 2.37
N THR A 146 -22.12 9.11 2.49
CA THR A 146 -21.96 7.65 2.57
C THR A 146 -22.46 7.15 3.93
N SER A 147 -23.34 6.13 3.94
CA SER A 147 -23.76 5.46 5.19
C SER A 147 -22.57 4.87 5.94
N LEU A 148 -22.59 4.98 7.28
CA LEU A 148 -21.55 4.44 8.17
C LEU A 148 -21.84 3.01 8.63
N GLU A 149 -22.96 2.42 8.21
CA GLU A 149 -23.43 1.11 8.69
C GLU A 149 -22.43 -0.01 8.39
N ASN A 150 -21.88 -0.02 7.17
CA ASN A 150 -21.00 -1.08 6.65
C ASN A 150 -19.52 -0.92 7.03
N TYR A 151 -19.18 0.04 7.88
CA TYR A 151 -17.80 0.31 8.29
C TYR A 151 -17.67 0.14 9.78
N ASP A 152 -16.55 -0.40 10.25
CA ASP A 152 -16.31 -0.65 11.67
C ASP A 152 -15.82 0.62 12.38
N HIS A 153 -14.92 1.35 11.73
CA HIS A 153 -14.32 2.57 12.23
C HIS A 153 -14.39 3.66 11.16
N VAL A 154 -14.74 4.88 11.56
CA VAL A 154 -14.76 6.04 10.66
C VAL A 154 -14.24 7.26 11.39
N VAL A 155 -13.19 7.86 10.84
CA VAL A 155 -12.50 9.02 11.42
C VAL A 155 -12.19 10.05 10.34
N GLU A 156 -12.24 11.32 10.71
CA GLU A 156 -11.84 12.43 9.85
C GLU A 156 -10.67 13.20 10.43
N GLY A 157 -9.85 13.78 9.56
CA GLY A 157 -8.75 14.67 9.90
C GLY A 157 -8.55 15.76 8.86
N GLY A 158 -7.71 16.74 9.16
CA GLY A 158 -7.24 17.72 8.18
C GLY A 158 -5.90 17.33 7.53
N LEU A 159 -5.69 17.84 6.32
CA LEU A 159 -4.45 17.71 5.57
C LEU A 159 -4.19 19.01 4.81
N GLU A 160 -3.01 19.59 4.99
CA GLU A 160 -2.55 20.74 4.21
C GLU A 160 -1.72 20.27 3.02
N VAL A 161 -2.04 20.74 1.81
CA VAL A 161 -1.32 20.41 0.58
C VAL A 161 -0.71 21.67 0.00
N LYS A 162 0.62 21.76 -0.04
CA LYS A 162 1.34 22.92 -0.59
C LYS A 162 1.87 22.66 -1.98
N SER A 163 2.29 21.43 -2.26
CA SER A 163 2.90 21.06 -3.54
C SER A 163 1.89 20.94 -4.69
N GLY A 164 0.62 20.72 -4.37
CA GLY A 164 -0.42 20.33 -5.33
C GLY A 164 -0.38 18.85 -5.72
N VAL A 165 0.34 18.04 -4.94
CA VAL A 165 0.47 16.60 -5.14
C VAL A 165 0.34 15.87 -3.81
N LEU A 166 -0.53 14.88 -3.77
CA LEU A 166 -0.69 13.95 -2.66
C LEU A 166 -0.06 12.60 -2.99
N ASN A 167 0.74 12.09 -2.07
CA ASN A 167 1.31 10.75 -2.11
C ASN A 167 0.64 9.85 -1.09
N ILE A 168 0.34 8.62 -1.52
CA ILE A 168 0.12 7.49 -0.61
C ILE A 168 1.46 6.78 -0.48
N LEU A 169 1.91 6.58 0.75
CA LEU A 169 3.22 6.01 1.06
C LEU A 169 3.07 4.79 1.98
N ASP A 170 3.90 3.78 1.77
CA ASP A 170 4.03 2.64 2.70
C ASP A 170 4.81 3.01 3.97
N CYS A 171 4.89 2.05 4.89
CA CYS A 171 5.79 2.05 6.04
C CYS A 171 6.60 0.75 6.03
N PRO A 172 7.90 0.75 6.41
CA PRO A 172 8.69 1.87 6.91
C PRO A 172 9.43 2.67 5.83
N LEU A 173 9.44 2.19 4.58
CA LEU A 173 10.32 2.74 3.55
C LEU A 173 9.81 4.04 2.95
N SER A 174 8.55 4.42 3.21
CA SER A 174 7.89 5.56 2.59
C SER A 174 7.93 5.46 1.05
N THR A 175 7.82 4.23 0.53
CA THR A 175 7.75 3.95 -0.90
C THR A 175 6.45 4.52 -1.46
N LEU A 176 6.52 5.15 -2.62
CA LEU A 176 5.35 5.69 -3.30
C LEU A 176 4.41 4.57 -3.76
N VAL A 177 3.22 4.52 -3.18
CA VAL A 177 2.11 3.62 -3.55
C VAL A 177 1.24 4.26 -4.63
N SER A 178 0.92 5.54 -4.48
CA SER A 178 0.06 6.28 -5.43
C SER A 178 0.35 7.77 -5.36
N GLU A 179 0.25 8.46 -6.49
CA GLU A 179 0.41 9.91 -6.60
C GLU A 179 -0.87 10.51 -7.21
N ILE A 180 -1.39 11.58 -6.60
CA ILE A 180 -2.61 12.27 -7.03
C ILE A 180 -2.33 13.76 -7.14
N GLU A 181 -2.58 14.33 -8.31
CA GLU A 181 -2.58 15.78 -8.50
C GLU A 181 -3.85 16.39 -7.91
N ILE A 182 -3.68 17.44 -7.09
CA ILE A 182 -4.77 18.16 -6.45
C ILE A 182 -4.40 19.64 -6.34
N LYS A 183 -5.38 20.53 -6.17
CA LYS A 183 -5.05 21.95 -5.97
C LYS A 183 -4.34 22.14 -4.62
N PRO A 184 -3.36 23.03 -4.50
CA PRO A 184 -2.86 23.43 -3.19
C PRO A 184 -4.00 24.00 -2.33
N GLY A 185 -4.01 23.68 -1.04
CA GLY A 185 -5.05 24.12 -0.12
C GLY A 185 -5.18 23.23 1.12
N LEU A 186 -6.23 23.52 1.89
CA LEU A 186 -6.62 22.72 3.04
C LEU A 186 -7.69 21.71 2.64
N TYR A 187 -7.50 20.49 3.12
CA TYR A 187 -8.34 19.34 2.83
C TYR A 187 -8.80 18.67 4.11
N ARG A 188 -9.95 18.02 4.00
CA ARG A 188 -10.40 16.99 4.93
C ARG A 188 -10.14 15.63 4.32
N VAL A 189 -9.72 14.71 5.16
CA VAL A 189 -9.56 13.30 4.84
C VAL A 189 -10.49 12.52 5.76
N ARG A 190 -11.27 11.60 5.22
CA ARG A 190 -12.07 10.63 5.98
C ARG A 190 -11.62 9.23 5.64
N ILE A 191 -11.26 8.50 6.68
CA ILE A 191 -10.90 7.10 6.59
C ILE A 191 -12.07 6.29 7.10
N TYR A 192 -12.52 5.36 6.29
CA TYR A 192 -13.44 4.30 6.70
C TYR A 192 -12.68 2.99 6.70
N SER A 193 -12.75 2.26 7.80
CA SER A 193 -12.17 0.93 7.93
C SER A 193 -13.30 -0.08 8.11
N SER A 194 -13.21 -1.23 7.46
CA SER A 194 -14.22 -2.30 7.53
C SER A 194 -13.56 -3.66 7.58
N ASN A 195 -14.27 -4.62 8.17
CA ASN A 195 -13.83 -5.99 8.38
C ASN A 195 -12.55 -6.09 9.23
N LEU A 196 -12.42 -5.19 10.22
CA LEU A 196 -11.25 -5.17 11.11
C LEU A 196 -11.14 -6.45 11.95
N GLU A 197 -12.23 -7.18 12.17
CA GLU A 197 -12.22 -8.46 12.88
C GLU A 197 -11.50 -9.59 12.12
N SER A 198 -11.27 -9.44 10.81
CA SER A 198 -10.54 -10.45 10.02
C SER A 198 -9.07 -10.59 10.46
N THR A 199 -8.48 -9.55 11.01
CA THR A 199 -7.06 -9.51 11.41
C THR A 199 -6.77 -10.40 12.62
N TYR A 200 -7.79 -10.75 13.39
CA TYR A 200 -7.69 -11.66 14.54
C TYR A 200 -7.38 -13.09 14.08
N GLN A 201 -7.75 -13.44 12.85
CA GLN A 201 -7.56 -14.77 12.29
C GLN A 201 -6.17 -14.91 11.66
N ASN A 202 -5.77 -13.90 10.88
CA ASN A 202 -4.46 -13.81 10.27
C ASN A 202 -4.17 -12.34 9.92
N GLU A 203 -3.15 -11.74 10.53
CA GLU A 203 -2.78 -10.36 10.27
C GLU A 203 -2.08 -10.14 8.92
N ASP A 204 -1.50 -11.19 8.33
CA ASP A 204 -0.79 -11.15 7.04
C ASP A 204 -1.74 -11.32 5.84
N GLU A 205 -2.89 -11.97 6.05
CA GLU A 205 -3.90 -12.30 5.03
C GLU A 205 -5.30 -11.81 5.41
N ALA A 206 -5.38 -10.76 6.22
CA ALA A 206 -6.67 -10.21 6.61
C ALA A 206 -7.39 -9.52 5.44
N ASP A 207 -8.71 -9.55 5.50
CA ASP A 207 -9.61 -8.99 4.49
C ASP A 207 -10.11 -7.60 4.92
N ASP A 208 -9.31 -6.86 5.68
CA ASP A 208 -9.66 -5.49 6.08
C ASP A 208 -9.60 -4.54 4.87
N PHE A 209 -10.57 -3.63 4.80
CA PHE A 209 -10.73 -2.74 3.66
C PHE A 209 -10.82 -1.30 4.11
N TYR A 210 -10.18 -0.42 3.34
CA TYR A 210 -10.14 1.01 3.60
C TYR A 210 -10.80 1.80 2.48
N ARG A 211 -11.72 2.69 2.83
CA ARG A 211 -12.14 3.76 1.94
C ARG A 211 -11.52 5.07 2.43
N ILE A 212 -10.87 5.78 1.52
CA ILE A 212 -10.23 7.07 1.76
C ILE A 212 -10.98 8.08 0.94
N GLU A 213 -11.56 9.08 1.60
CA GLU A 213 -12.26 10.18 0.95
C GLU A 213 -11.56 11.50 1.27
N ILE A 214 -11.28 12.31 0.24
CA ILE A 214 -10.58 13.58 0.37
C ILE A 214 -11.39 14.69 -0.30
N TRP A 215 -11.63 15.79 0.40
CA TRP A 215 -12.33 16.97 -0.14
C TRP A 215 -11.80 18.28 0.45
N PRO A 216 -11.95 19.43 -0.24
CA PRO A 216 -11.54 20.73 0.30
C PRO A 216 -12.23 21.04 1.63
N GLY A 217 -11.50 21.50 2.64
CA GLY A 217 -12.08 21.90 3.92
C GLY A 217 -11.07 22.59 4.83
N THR A 218 -11.56 23.40 5.77
CA THR A 218 -10.74 24.36 6.51
C THR A 218 -10.37 23.92 7.93
N THR A 219 -10.98 22.85 8.44
CA THR A 219 -10.74 22.37 9.81
C THR A 219 -9.67 21.30 9.86
N THR A 220 -8.70 21.44 10.77
CA THR A 220 -7.64 20.46 10.99
C THR A 220 -7.97 19.41 12.04
N ASP A 221 -9.02 19.63 12.82
CA ASP A 221 -9.35 18.77 13.98
C ASP A 221 -9.70 17.34 13.57
N VAL A 222 -9.22 16.40 14.38
CA VAL A 222 -9.64 15.00 14.31
C VAL A 222 -11.08 14.89 14.78
N LYS A 223 -11.92 14.19 14.01
CA LYS A 223 -13.32 13.92 14.36
C LYS A 223 -13.63 12.44 14.18
N LEU A 224 -13.86 11.75 15.30
CA LEU A 224 -14.30 10.35 15.31
C LEU A 224 -15.81 10.29 15.03
N LEU A 225 -16.21 9.58 13.97
CA LEU A 225 -17.61 9.43 13.55
C LEU A 225 -18.19 8.07 13.93
N LYS A 226 -17.35 7.03 13.92
CA LYS A 226 -17.70 5.68 14.38
C LYS A 226 -16.45 5.03 14.95
N GLU A 227 -16.58 4.45 16.13
CA GLU A 227 -15.49 3.78 16.81
C GLU A 227 -15.64 2.26 16.68
N TYR A 228 -14.60 1.61 16.17
CA TYR A 228 -14.45 0.17 16.32
C TYR A 228 -13.98 -0.15 17.73
N LYS A 229 -14.71 -1.02 18.42
CA LYS A 229 -14.43 -1.43 19.81
C LYS A 229 -13.68 -2.76 19.91
N GLY A 230 -13.17 -3.26 18.80
CA GLY A 230 -12.33 -4.45 18.81
C GLY A 230 -10.90 -4.09 19.19
N TYR A 231 -10.40 -4.88 20.15
CA TYR A 231 -9.19 -4.71 20.95
C TYR A 231 -9.18 -3.44 21.83
#